data_AF-A0A1H3RP50-F1
#
_entry.id   AF-A0A1H3RP50-F1
#
_cell.length_a   1.000
_cell.length_b   1.000
_cell.length_c   1.000
_cell.angle_alpha   90.00
_cell.angle_beta   90.00
_cell.angle_gamma   90.00
#
_symmetry.space_group_name_H-M   'P 1'
#
loop_
_entity.id
_entity.type
_entity.pdbx_description
1 polymer ?
#
loop_
_entity_poly.entity_id
_entity_poly.type
_entity_poly.pdbx_seq_one_letter_code
_entity_poly.pdbx_strand_id
1 'polypeptide(L)'
;MVQFQLLWEYFKQYMKARLEYRWDFISQFFTDLMSQAINLVFILVVFGHTQHLGGWSRYEVIFIYGYFLIPWAVFTSFFNLWGFNDKYIIRGELDRVLTRPVHSLVQVIMESMAPESLMGVLTGGIVMGWAVWHLPLDWAWYDPFLFIMFVLGGVAVYAGIYVALTSISLYSDSKSDIQPIVYNIGTYGRYPVNIYSKIIQFVLTWILPFAFVGFYPASYLLGNGDWKIYAMLTPVVGAAFFGLGLYSWNRGIENYKGAGS
;
A
#
# COMPACT_ATOMS: atom_id res chain seq x y z
N MET A 1 4.67 -29.54 -0.09
CA MET A 1 3.88 -29.70 1.16
C MET A 1 4.65 -29.26 2.40
N VAL A 2 5.87 -29.78 2.65
CA VAL A 2 6.67 -29.44 3.85
C VAL A 2 7.04 -27.94 3.95
N GLN A 3 7.43 -27.30 2.84
CA GLN A 3 7.76 -25.86 2.83
C GLN A 3 6.57 -24.97 3.19
N PHE A 4 5.36 -25.34 2.77
CA PHE A 4 4.14 -24.59 3.08
C PHE A 4 3.74 -24.74 4.55
N GLN A 5 3.93 -25.93 5.13
CA GLN A 5 3.72 -26.16 6.56
C GLN A 5 4.71 -25.34 7.41
N LEU A 6 5.99 -25.30 7.01
CA LEU A 6 7.00 -24.48 7.69
C LEU A 6 6.66 -22.99 7.62
N LEU A 7 6.27 -22.48 6.45
CA LEU A 7 5.82 -21.09 6.28
C LEU A 7 4.61 -20.76 7.17
N TRP A 8 3.65 -21.68 7.27
CA TRP A 8 2.46 -21.49 8.08
C TRP A 8 2.77 -21.47 9.58
N GLU A 9 3.64 -22.34 10.07
CA GLU A 9 4.06 -22.34 11.46
C GLU A 9 4.88 -21.09 11.81
N TYR A 10 5.75 -20.61 10.90
CA TYR A 10 6.43 -19.33 11.08
C TYR A 10 5.46 -18.17 11.15
N PHE A 11 4.51 -18.10 10.21
CA PHE A 11 3.47 -17.08 10.23
C PHE A 11 2.73 -17.04 11.58
N LYS A 12 2.31 -18.19 12.11
CA LYS A 12 1.68 -18.27 13.44
C LYS A 12 2.59 -17.76 14.55
N GLN A 13 3.88 -18.12 14.52
CA GLN A 13 4.84 -17.73 15.54
C GLN A 13 5.07 -16.21 15.55
N TYR A 14 5.29 -15.61 14.38
CA TYR A 14 5.44 -14.16 14.26
C TYR A 14 4.16 -13.44 14.67
N MET A 15 3.00 -14.02 14.34
CA MET A 15 1.73 -13.47 14.77
C MET A 15 1.55 -13.47 16.30
N LYS A 16 1.93 -14.55 16.96
CA LYS A 16 1.91 -14.62 18.44
C LYS A 16 2.84 -13.58 19.05
N ALA A 17 4.06 -13.44 18.53
CA ALA A 17 5.02 -12.46 19.02
C ALA A 17 4.51 -11.01 18.87
N ARG A 18 3.87 -10.68 17.74
CA ARG A 18 3.30 -9.34 17.51
C ARG A 18 2.14 -9.04 18.48
N LEU A 19 1.28 -10.04 18.73
CA LEU A 19 0.12 -9.91 19.63
C LEU A 19 0.49 -9.91 21.12
N GLU A 20 1.71 -10.33 21.47
CA GLU A 20 2.23 -10.27 22.84
C GLU A 20 2.44 -8.81 23.28
N TYR A 21 2.92 -7.95 22.38
CA TYR A 21 3.10 -6.51 22.60
C TYR A 21 1.79 -5.72 22.38
N ARG A 22 0.76 -6.04 23.16
CA ARG A 22 -0.59 -5.47 23.04
C ARG A 22 -0.63 -3.94 23.04
N TRP A 23 0.25 -3.29 23.80
CA TRP A 23 0.33 -1.82 23.84
C TRP A 23 0.87 -1.21 22.55
N ASP A 24 1.85 -1.85 21.91
CA ASP A 24 2.36 -1.41 20.60
C ASP A 24 1.26 -1.53 19.54
N PHE A 25 0.56 -2.66 19.52
CA PHE A 25 -0.60 -2.90 18.66
C PHE A 25 -1.68 -1.83 18.81
N ILE A 26 -2.10 -1.54 20.05
CA ILE A 26 -3.12 -0.54 20.35
C ILE A 26 -2.65 0.86 19.95
N SER A 27 -1.40 1.23 20.27
CA SER A 27 -0.85 2.55 19.94
C SER A 27 -0.78 2.77 18.44
N GLN A 28 -0.34 1.76 17.68
CA GLN A 28 -0.26 1.83 16.24
C GLN A 28 -1.66 1.97 15.62
N PHE A 29 -2.63 1.18 16.09
CA PHE A 29 -4.02 1.29 15.66
C PHE A 29 -4.58 2.70 15.87
N PHE A 30 -4.39 3.29 17.06
CA PHE A 30 -4.84 4.66 17.32
C PHE A 30 -4.11 5.70 16.46
N THR A 31 -2.81 5.51 16.21
CA THR A 31 -2.03 6.40 15.34
C THR A 31 -2.57 6.37 13.91
N ASP A 32 -2.81 5.17 13.38
CA ASP A 32 -3.39 4.99 12.04
C ASP A 32 -4.79 5.62 11.97
N LEU A 33 -5.65 5.36 12.96
CA LEU A 33 -7.01 5.91 13.02
C LEU A 33 -7.02 7.44 13.11
N MET A 34 -6.18 8.05 13.96
CA MET A 34 -6.08 9.50 14.08
C MET A 34 -5.56 10.12 12.78
N SER A 35 -4.54 9.54 12.17
CA SER A 35 -4.04 10.00 10.87
C SER A 35 -5.14 9.96 9.80
N GLN A 36 -5.89 8.87 9.74
CA GLN A 36 -6.99 8.73 8.80
C GLN A 36 -8.13 9.72 9.07
N ALA A 37 -8.45 9.97 10.34
CA ALA A 37 -9.45 10.94 10.74
C ALA A 37 -9.04 12.38 10.39
N ILE A 38 -7.78 12.76 10.64
CA ILE A 38 -7.24 14.09 10.28
C ILE A 38 -7.33 14.32 8.77
N ASN A 39 -6.97 13.31 7.97
CA ASN A 39 -7.05 13.41 6.51
C ASN A 39 -8.51 13.49 6.02
N LEU A 40 -9.44 12.78 6.66
CA LEU A 40 -10.86 12.93 6.36
C LEU A 40 -11.36 14.34 6.72
N VAL A 41 -11.03 14.84 7.91
CA VAL A 41 -11.37 16.21 8.34
C VAL A 41 -10.82 17.23 7.35
N PHE A 42 -9.59 17.06 6.87
CA PHE A 42 -9.01 17.92 5.85
C PHE A 42 -9.87 17.96 4.56
N ILE A 43 -10.33 16.79 4.07
CA ILE A 43 -11.27 16.73 2.93
C ILE A 43 -12.54 17.54 3.25
N LEU A 44 -13.14 17.35 4.43
CA LEU A 44 -14.37 18.06 4.80
C LEU A 44 -14.16 19.58 4.90
N VAL A 45 -13.01 20.03 5.40
CA VAL A 45 -12.65 21.45 5.49
C VAL A 45 -12.48 22.06 4.10
N VAL A 46 -11.81 21.37 3.17
CA VAL A 46 -11.69 21.82 1.78
C VAL A 46 -13.07 22.02 1.15
N PHE A 47 -13.98 21.06 1.32
CA PHE A 47 -15.36 21.18 0.84
C PHE A 47 -16.24 22.15 1.65
N GLY A 48 -15.73 22.71 2.75
CA GLY A 48 -16.32 23.89 3.40
C GLY A 48 -16.08 25.18 2.60
N HIS A 49 -15.08 25.20 1.72
CA HIS A 49 -14.71 26.35 0.90
C HIS A 49 -14.94 26.15 -0.61
N THR A 50 -15.18 24.92 -1.08
CA THR A 50 -15.53 24.64 -2.47
C THR A 50 -16.66 23.62 -2.59
N GLN A 51 -17.49 23.75 -3.63
CA GLN A 51 -18.54 22.78 -3.94
C GLN A 51 -18.01 21.58 -4.74
N HIS A 52 -16.98 21.83 -5.56
CA HIS A 52 -16.40 20.82 -6.46
C HIS A 52 -14.88 20.90 -6.42
N LEU A 53 -14.23 19.75 -6.51
CA LEU A 53 -12.77 19.63 -6.59
C LEU A 53 -12.40 18.90 -7.87
N GLY A 54 -11.97 19.64 -8.89
CA GLY A 54 -11.69 19.06 -10.21
C GLY A 54 -12.90 18.37 -10.85
N GLY A 55 -14.10 18.92 -10.65
CA GLY A 55 -15.35 18.32 -11.14
C GLY A 55 -15.94 17.22 -10.25
N TRP A 56 -15.26 16.84 -9.17
CA TRP A 56 -15.75 15.85 -8.22
C TRP A 56 -16.46 16.52 -7.04
N SER A 57 -17.62 15.97 -6.67
CA SER A 57 -18.39 16.35 -5.49
C SER A 57 -17.72 15.88 -4.19
N ARG A 58 -18.20 16.43 -3.08
CA ARG A 58 -17.73 16.08 -1.72
C ARG A 58 -17.74 14.57 -1.47
N TYR A 59 -18.86 13.92 -1.76
CA TYR A 59 -19.03 12.49 -1.45
C TYR A 59 -18.21 11.60 -2.39
N GLU A 60 -18.00 11.99 -3.64
CA GLU A 60 -17.11 11.25 -4.55
C GLU A 60 -15.65 11.28 -4.09
N VAL A 61 -15.15 12.43 -3.62
CA VAL A 61 -13.79 12.51 -3.06
C VAL A 61 -13.65 11.69 -1.78
N ILE A 62 -14.68 11.68 -0.94
CA ILE A 62 -14.71 10.86 0.29
C ILE A 62 -14.73 9.38 -0.06
N PHE A 63 -15.45 8.97 -1.11
CA PHE A 63 -15.42 7.61 -1.64
C PHE A 63 -14.03 7.22 -2.14
N ILE A 64 -13.38 8.08 -2.94
CA ILE A 64 -11.99 7.86 -3.43
C ILE A 64 -11.03 7.69 -2.26
N TYR A 65 -11.16 8.54 -1.23
CA TYR A 65 -10.34 8.47 -0.03
C TYR A 65 -10.58 7.16 0.75
N GLY A 66 -11.83 6.79 0.99
CA GLY A 66 -12.18 5.53 1.65
C GLY A 66 -11.67 4.32 0.89
N TYR A 67 -11.78 4.33 -0.45
CA TYR A 67 -11.23 3.29 -1.30
C TYR A 67 -9.71 3.21 -1.17
N PHE A 68 -9.01 4.35 -1.22
CA PHE A 68 -7.55 4.42 -1.07
C PHE A 68 -7.04 3.81 0.25
N LEU A 69 -7.80 3.95 1.34
CA LEU A 69 -7.42 3.38 2.64
C LEU A 69 -7.35 1.85 2.63
N ILE A 70 -8.15 1.17 1.80
CA ILE A 70 -8.25 -0.29 1.79
C ILE A 70 -6.99 -0.97 1.23
N PRO A 71 -6.54 -0.73 -0.02
CA PRO A 71 -5.30 -1.30 -0.52
C PRO A 71 -4.08 -0.78 0.26
N TRP A 72 -4.13 0.45 0.79
CA TRP A 72 -3.11 0.97 1.70
C TRP A 72 -2.98 0.10 2.96
N ALA A 73 -4.10 -0.15 3.66
CA ALA A 73 -4.14 -0.96 4.86
C ALA A 73 -3.68 -2.40 4.64
N VAL A 74 -4.10 -3.03 3.53
CA VAL A 74 -3.63 -4.37 3.16
C VAL A 74 -2.13 -4.34 2.87
N PHE A 75 -1.65 -3.38 2.10
CA PHE A 75 -0.22 -3.24 1.82
C PHE A 75 0.59 -3.07 3.11
N THR A 76 0.26 -2.12 3.98
CA THR A 76 1.04 -1.86 5.20
C THR A 76 0.96 -3.00 6.20
N SER A 77 -0.09 -3.82 6.18
CA SER A 77 -0.15 -4.98 7.06
C SER A 77 0.77 -6.12 6.66
N PHE A 78 0.92 -6.37 5.36
CA PHE A 78 1.73 -7.49 4.87
C PHE A 78 3.15 -7.07 4.49
N PHE A 79 3.32 -5.93 3.82
CA PHE A 79 4.60 -5.46 3.27
C PHE A 79 5.18 -4.28 4.06
N ASN A 80 5.13 -4.34 5.38
CA ASN A 80 5.76 -3.33 6.22
C ASN A 80 7.28 -3.48 6.16
N LEU A 81 7.93 -2.78 5.22
CA LEU A 81 9.39 -2.79 5.05
C LEU A 81 10.07 -1.58 5.70
N TRP A 82 9.33 -0.86 6.56
CA TRP A 82 9.88 0.24 7.34
C TRP A 82 10.95 -0.30 8.29
N GLY A 83 12.09 0.40 8.37
CA GLY A 83 13.21 -0.02 9.21
C GLY A 83 13.99 -1.23 8.69
N PHE A 84 13.73 -1.69 7.46
CA PHE A 84 14.50 -2.80 6.86
C PHE A 84 16.00 -2.54 6.88
N ASN A 85 16.41 -1.33 6.49
CA ASN A 85 17.82 -0.94 6.46
C ASN A 85 18.48 -1.05 7.85
N ASP A 86 17.85 -0.52 8.91
CA ASP A 86 18.38 -0.61 10.27
C ASP A 86 18.49 -2.06 10.75
N LYS A 87 17.42 -2.84 10.61
CA LYS A 87 17.34 -4.19 11.16
C LYS A 87 18.18 -5.21 10.38
N TYR A 88 18.06 -5.23 9.05
CA TYR A 88 18.62 -6.31 8.24
C TYR A 88 19.99 -5.97 7.67
N ILE A 89 20.26 -4.69 7.34
CA ILE A 89 21.54 -4.26 6.80
C ILE A 89 22.49 -3.86 7.93
N ILE A 90 22.13 -2.84 8.72
CA ILE A 90 23.03 -2.27 9.73
C ILE A 90 23.30 -3.24 10.88
N ARG A 91 22.26 -3.90 11.42
CA ARG A 91 22.41 -4.92 12.47
C ARG A 91 22.78 -6.31 11.95
N GLY A 92 22.84 -6.49 10.62
CA GLY A 92 23.24 -7.76 10.00
C GLY A 92 22.25 -8.91 10.15
N GLU A 93 20.98 -8.66 10.51
CA GLU A 93 20.01 -9.75 10.66
C GLU A 93 19.68 -10.45 9.33
N LEU A 94 20.03 -9.85 8.18
CA LEU A 94 19.85 -10.49 6.87
C LEU A 94 20.69 -11.77 6.73
N ASP A 95 21.86 -11.84 7.35
CA ASP A 95 22.75 -13.01 7.30
C ASP A 95 22.00 -14.24 7.85
N ARG A 96 21.29 -14.08 8.97
CA ARG A 96 20.44 -15.12 9.55
C ARG A 96 19.32 -15.54 8.61
N VAL A 97 18.68 -14.60 7.93
CA VAL A 97 17.59 -14.87 6.96
C VAL A 97 18.11 -15.73 5.80
N LEU A 98 19.30 -15.42 5.29
CA LEU A 98 19.92 -16.11 4.16
C LEU A 98 20.38 -17.54 4.49
N THR A 99 20.59 -17.88 5.76
CA THR A 99 20.93 -19.27 6.16
C THR A 99 19.76 -20.26 6.04
N ARG A 100 18.52 -19.77 5.93
CA ARG A 100 17.31 -20.62 5.92
C ARG A 100 16.89 -20.96 4.48
N PRO A 101 16.39 -22.18 4.21
CA PRO A 101 16.02 -22.63 2.86
C PRO A 101 14.64 -22.11 2.42
N VAL A 102 14.36 -20.82 2.64
CA VAL A 102 13.12 -20.14 2.28
C VAL A 102 13.47 -18.82 1.60
N HIS A 103 12.67 -18.41 0.61
CA HIS A 103 12.91 -17.15 -0.11
C HIS A 103 13.03 -15.97 0.87
N SER A 104 14.14 -15.23 0.81
CA SER A 104 14.51 -14.20 1.79
C SER A 104 13.43 -13.11 1.93
N LEU A 105 12.85 -12.65 0.83
CA LEU A 105 11.77 -11.66 0.86
C LEU A 105 10.56 -12.14 1.68
N VAL A 106 10.14 -13.39 1.50
CA VAL A 106 8.98 -13.94 2.21
C VAL A 106 9.25 -14.00 3.71
N GLN A 107 10.46 -14.39 4.10
CA GLN A 107 10.87 -14.37 5.51
C GLN A 107 10.84 -12.96 6.09
N VAL A 108 11.41 -11.98 5.38
CA VAL A 108 11.45 -10.57 5.83
C VAL A 108 10.04 -10.01 5.99
N ILE A 109 9.17 -10.21 4.99
CA ILE A 109 7.77 -9.80 5.01
C ILE A 109 7.05 -10.41 6.21
N MET A 110 7.21 -11.72 6.44
CA MET A 110 6.60 -12.41 7.59
C MET A 110 7.09 -11.87 8.94
N GLU A 111 8.37 -11.52 9.03
CA GLU A 111 8.97 -10.97 10.26
C GLU A 111 8.54 -9.53 10.55
N SER A 112 8.12 -8.78 9.54
CA SER A 112 7.83 -7.37 9.66
C SER A 112 6.34 -7.03 9.61
N MET A 113 5.45 -8.02 9.45
CA MET A 113 4.01 -7.81 9.36
C MET A 113 3.44 -6.96 10.50
N ALA A 114 2.48 -6.08 10.15
CA ALA A 114 1.74 -5.22 11.06
C ALA A 114 0.21 -5.44 10.91
N PRO A 115 -0.33 -6.55 11.43
CA PRO A 115 -1.73 -6.94 11.23
C PRO A 115 -2.74 -5.96 11.82
N GLU A 116 -2.33 -5.15 12.81
CA GLU A 116 -3.07 -4.00 13.32
C GLU A 116 -3.55 -3.06 12.21
N SER A 117 -2.73 -2.83 11.18
CA SER A 117 -3.08 -1.93 10.09
C SER A 117 -4.22 -2.45 9.22
N LEU A 118 -4.59 -3.74 9.30
CA LEU A 118 -5.74 -4.30 8.58
C LEU A 118 -7.06 -3.68 9.07
N MET A 119 -7.07 -3.13 10.28
CA MET A 119 -8.23 -2.36 10.75
C MET A 119 -8.49 -1.14 9.85
N GLY A 120 -7.49 -0.66 9.11
CA GLY A 120 -7.64 0.36 8.08
C GLY A 120 -8.56 -0.05 6.92
N VAL A 121 -8.76 -1.35 6.68
CA VAL A 121 -9.76 -1.85 5.73
C VAL A 121 -11.17 -1.57 6.23
N LEU A 122 -11.41 -1.73 7.54
CA LEU A 122 -12.70 -1.43 8.15
C LEU A 122 -12.98 0.08 8.12
N THR A 123 -12.00 0.91 8.47
CA THR A 123 -12.17 2.37 8.42
C THR A 123 -12.40 2.85 6.98
N GLY A 124 -11.63 2.34 6.01
CA GLY A 124 -11.83 2.60 4.59
C GLY A 124 -13.23 2.21 4.12
N GLY A 125 -13.69 1.01 4.50
CA GLY A 125 -15.03 0.53 4.21
C GLY A 125 -16.15 1.38 4.83
N ILE A 126 -15.99 1.84 6.07
CA ILE A 126 -16.94 2.75 6.73
C ILE A 126 -17.01 4.09 6.00
N VAL A 127 -15.85 4.67 5.65
CA VAL A 127 -15.78 5.95 4.92
C VAL A 127 -16.40 5.83 3.53
N MET A 128 -16.09 4.75 2.80
CA MET A 128 -16.72 4.46 1.51
C MET A 128 -18.23 4.28 1.65
N GLY A 129 -18.68 3.46 2.60
CA GLY A 129 -20.10 3.17 2.82
C GLY A 129 -20.90 4.44 3.16
N TRP A 130 -20.32 5.34 3.95
CA TRP A 130 -20.93 6.63 4.23
C TRP A 130 -21.09 7.51 2.96
N ALA A 131 -20.11 7.49 2.06
CA ALA A 131 -20.22 8.18 0.77
C ALA A 131 -21.27 7.54 -0.15
N VAL A 132 -21.32 6.21 -0.21
CA VAL A 132 -22.30 5.46 -1.03
C VAL A 132 -23.73 5.83 -0.66
N TRP A 133 -24.06 6.04 0.62
CA TRP A 133 -25.40 6.46 1.05
C TRP A 133 -25.85 7.83 0.51
N HIS A 134 -24.93 8.66 0.04
CA HIS A 134 -25.22 10.00 -0.46
C HIS A 134 -25.06 10.14 -1.98
N LEU A 135 -24.64 9.06 -2.66
CA LEU A 135 -24.40 9.05 -4.09
C LEU A 135 -25.41 8.14 -4.80
N PRO A 136 -25.97 8.57 -5.94
CA PRO A 136 -26.84 7.72 -6.75
C PRO A 136 -25.99 6.73 -7.56
N LEU A 137 -25.46 5.71 -6.89
CA LEU A 137 -24.61 4.68 -7.52
C LEU A 137 -25.42 3.44 -7.88
N ASP A 138 -25.36 3.07 -9.16
CA ASP A 138 -25.91 1.82 -9.67
C ASP A 138 -24.82 0.75 -9.70
N TRP A 139 -24.80 -0.13 -8.70
CA TRP A 139 -23.83 -1.22 -8.60
C TRP A 139 -24.30 -2.42 -9.43
N ALA A 140 -23.44 -2.89 -10.32
CA ALA A 140 -23.63 -4.14 -11.02
C ALA A 140 -23.23 -5.34 -10.13
N TRP A 141 -23.81 -6.51 -10.41
CA TRP A 141 -23.51 -7.75 -9.68
C TRP A 141 -22.02 -8.16 -9.75
N TYR A 142 -21.29 -7.69 -10.77
CA TYR A 142 -19.87 -7.99 -10.97
C TYR A 142 -18.92 -7.00 -10.28
N ASP A 143 -19.40 -5.85 -9.80
CA ASP A 143 -18.56 -4.80 -9.21
C ASP A 143 -17.81 -5.24 -7.94
N PRO A 144 -18.36 -6.10 -7.06
CA PRO A 144 -17.58 -6.64 -5.93
C PRO A 144 -16.34 -7.44 -6.36
N PHE A 145 -16.41 -8.17 -7.48
CA PHE A 145 -15.26 -8.91 -8.00
C PHE A 145 -14.20 -7.96 -8.59
N LEU A 146 -14.65 -6.92 -9.30
CA LEU A 146 -13.77 -5.87 -9.80
C LEU A 146 -13.11 -5.09 -8.65
N PHE A 147 -13.86 -4.78 -7.60
CA PHE A 147 -13.33 -4.16 -6.39
C PHE A 147 -12.18 -4.98 -5.79
N ILE A 148 -12.36 -6.29 -5.59
CA ILE A 148 -11.30 -7.16 -5.07
C ILE A 148 -10.09 -7.17 -6.02
N MET A 149 -10.32 -7.29 -7.32
CA MET A 149 -9.27 -7.27 -8.33
C MET A 149 -8.47 -5.96 -8.29
N PHE A 150 -9.15 -4.82 -8.17
CA PHE A 150 -8.50 -3.52 -8.09
C PHE A 150 -7.74 -3.32 -6.78
N VAL A 151 -8.28 -3.77 -5.64
CA VAL A 151 -7.58 -3.74 -4.36
C VAL A 151 -6.30 -4.57 -4.44
N LEU A 152 -6.37 -5.80 -4.97
CA LEU A 152 -5.18 -6.65 -5.14
C LEU A 152 -4.17 -6.03 -6.11
N GLY A 153 -4.61 -5.41 -7.20
CA GLY A 153 -3.74 -4.67 -8.12
C GLY A 153 -3.06 -3.47 -7.45
N GLY A 154 -3.80 -2.68 -6.66
CA GLY A 154 -3.25 -1.57 -5.88
C GLY A 154 -2.24 -2.01 -4.81
N VAL A 155 -2.52 -3.11 -4.11
CA VAL A 155 -1.58 -3.74 -3.17
C VAL A 155 -0.31 -4.19 -3.89
N ALA A 156 -0.45 -4.82 -5.06
CA ALA A 156 0.69 -5.27 -5.86
C ALA A 156 1.54 -4.09 -6.36
N VAL A 157 0.92 -2.96 -6.74
CA VAL A 157 1.63 -1.71 -7.05
C VAL A 157 2.46 -1.24 -5.86
N TYR A 158 1.84 -1.08 -4.69
CA TYR A 158 2.58 -0.65 -3.50
C TYR A 158 3.70 -1.61 -3.14
N ALA A 159 3.39 -2.90 -3.04
CA ALA A 159 4.36 -3.95 -2.72
C ALA A 159 5.54 -3.91 -3.69
N GLY A 160 5.28 -3.80 -4.99
CA GLY A 160 6.32 -3.71 -6.02
C GLY A 160 7.25 -2.52 -5.85
N ILE A 161 6.67 -1.33 -5.69
CA ILE A 161 7.43 -0.09 -5.48
C ILE A 161 8.28 -0.20 -4.21
N TYR A 162 7.66 -0.52 -3.08
CA TYR A 162 8.38 -0.52 -1.80
C TYR A 162 9.43 -1.63 -1.73
N VAL A 163 9.16 -2.84 -2.27
CA VAL A 163 10.18 -3.88 -2.38
C VAL A 163 11.35 -3.42 -3.26
N ALA A 164 11.09 -2.76 -4.39
CA ALA A 164 12.16 -2.21 -5.24
C ALA A 164 13.00 -1.16 -4.49
N LEU A 165 12.37 -0.25 -3.75
CA LEU A 165 13.07 0.76 -2.95
C LEU A 165 13.91 0.13 -1.84
N THR A 166 13.33 -0.83 -1.11
CA THR A 166 14.05 -1.59 -0.07
C THR A 166 15.26 -2.32 -0.65
N SER A 167 15.14 -2.84 -1.87
CA SER A 167 16.22 -3.55 -2.56
C SER A 167 17.44 -2.66 -2.85
N ILE A 168 17.27 -1.35 -2.95
CA ILE A 168 18.40 -0.41 -3.10
C ILE A 168 19.34 -0.50 -1.89
N SER A 169 18.79 -0.72 -0.69
CA SER A 169 19.58 -0.88 0.54
C SER A 169 20.47 -2.12 0.53
N LEU A 170 20.22 -3.09 -0.35
CA LEU A 170 21.08 -4.28 -0.49
C LEU A 170 22.41 -3.98 -1.19
N TYR A 171 22.53 -2.82 -1.85
CA TYR A 171 23.74 -2.40 -2.57
C TYR A 171 24.57 -1.37 -1.80
N SER A 172 24.04 -0.79 -0.71
CA SER A 172 24.63 0.35 -0.02
C SER A 172 24.41 0.28 1.48
N ASP A 173 25.47 0.46 2.26
CA ASP A 173 25.43 0.56 3.73
C ASP A 173 24.95 1.94 4.24
N SER A 174 24.43 2.77 3.32
CA SER A 174 23.93 4.10 3.64
C SER A 174 22.68 4.04 4.53
N LYS A 175 22.67 4.83 5.61
CA LYS A 175 21.50 5.03 6.50
C LYS A 175 20.35 5.80 5.86
N SER A 176 20.52 6.32 4.64
CA SER A 176 19.51 7.13 3.97
C SER A 176 18.43 6.27 3.35
N ASP A 177 17.20 6.40 3.86
CA ASP A 177 16.03 5.75 3.30
C ASP A 177 15.26 6.71 2.38
N ILE A 178 15.01 6.29 1.14
CA ILE A 178 14.23 7.05 0.14
C ILE A 178 12.72 6.77 0.27
N GLN A 179 12.32 5.73 1.01
CA GLN A 179 10.92 5.35 1.20
C GLN A 179 10.04 6.50 1.73
N PRO A 180 10.48 7.37 2.68
CA PRO A 180 9.66 8.50 3.15
C PRO A 180 9.29 9.50 2.05
N ILE A 181 10.20 9.75 1.09
CA ILE A 181 9.93 10.67 -0.03
C ILE A 181 8.86 10.08 -0.94
N VAL A 182 9.01 8.80 -1.31
CA VAL A 182 8.06 8.10 -2.17
C VAL A 182 6.70 7.92 -1.48
N TYR A 183 6.69 7.71 -0.17
CA TYR A 183 5.48 7.70 0.66
C TYR A 183 4.67 8.99 0.54
N ASN A 184 5.35 10.14 0.67
CA ASN A 184 4.69 11.43 0.53
C ASN A 184 4.05 11.62 -0.85
N ILE A 185 4.72 11.16 -1.92
CA ILE A 185 4.16 11.16 -3.28
C ILE A 185 2.94 10.22 -3.35
N GLY A 186 3.01 9.05 -2.70
CA GLY A 186 1.91 8.08 -2.61
C GLY A 186 0.62 8.66 -2.03
N THR A 187 0.72 9.62 -1.11
CA THR A 187 -0.47 10.28 -0.54
C THR A 187 -1.29 11.09 -1.54
N TYR A 188 -0.75 11.41 -2.73
CA TYR A 188 -1.49 12.12 -3.77
C TYR A 188 -2.51 11.20 -4.46
N GLY A 189 -2.33 9.88 -4.40
CA GLY A 189 -3.25 8.90 -4.99
C GLY A 189 -4.64 8.84 -4.33
N ARG A 190 -4.82 9.52 -3.19
CA ARG A 190 -6.09 9.57 -2.43
C ARG A 190 -7.03 10.70 -2.86
N TYR A 191 -6.62 11.52 -3.81
CA TYR A 191 -7.41 12.62 -4.36
C TYR A 191 -7.57 12.46 -5.88
N PRO A 192 -8.55 13.16 -6.50
CA PRO A 192 -8.70 13.09 -7.94
C PRO A 192 -7.46 13.59 -8.69
N VAL A 193 -6.88 12.77 -9.56
CA VAL A 193 -5.60 13.10 -10.20
C VAL A 193 -5.70 14.31 -11.13
N ASN A 194 -6.89 14.59 -11.66
CA ASN A 194 -7.13 15.71 -12.57
C ASN A 194 -7.05 17.09 -11.90
N ILE A 195 -6.95 17.16 -10.57
CA ILE A 195 -6.67 18.41 -9.83
C ILE A 195 -5.20 18.83 -9.94
N TYR A 196 -4.31 17.88 -10.26
CA TYR A 196 -2.88 18.11 -10.33
C TYR A 196 -2.44 18.59 -11.71
N SER A 197 -1.24 19.16 -11.79
CA SER A 197 -0.62 19.51 -13.08
C SER A 197 -0.38 18.26 -13.94
N LYS A 198 -0.26 18.43 -15.26
CA LYS A 198 -0.01 17.31 -16.19
C LYS A 198 1.27 16.52 -15.87
N ILE A 199 2.27 17.19 -15.31
CA ILE A 199 3.52 16.55 -14.86
C ILE A 199 3.25 15.62 -13.68
N ILE A 200 2.53 16.08 -12.67
CA ILE A 200 2.19 15.27 -11.50
C ILE A 200 1.28 14.10 -11.92
N GLN A 201 0.31 14.34 -12.79
CA GLN A 201 -0.52 13.27 -13.35
C GLN A 201 0.34 12.19 -14.03
N PHE A 202 1.31 12.59 -14.85
CA PHE A 202 2.22 11.66 -15.51
C PHE A 202 3.05 10.85 -14.50
N VAL A 203 3.61 11.51 -13.48
CA VAL A 203 4.37 10.86 -12.41
C VAL A 203 3.50 9.83 -11.68
N LEU A 204 2.31 10.24 -11.23
CA LEU A 204 1.39 9.38 -10.46
C LEU A 204 0.78 8.23 -11.27
N THR A 205 0.86 8.30 -12.59
CA THR A 205 0.32 7.27 -13.49
C THR A 205 1.42 6.33 -13.96
N TRP A 206 2.56 6.85 -14.41
CA TRP A 206 3.52 6.06 -15.18
C TRP A 206 4.85 5.82 -14.47
N ILE A 207 5.29 6.71 -13.57
CA ILE A 207 6.57 6.58 -12.87
C ILE A 207 6.35 5.90 -11.51
N LEU A 208 5.43 6.47 -10.74
CA LEU A 208 4.98 5.99 -9.44
C LEU A 208 3.47 5.83 -9.53
N PRO A 209 2.96 4.67 -10.02
CA PRO A 209 1.56 4.44 -10.42
C PRO A 209 0.53 4.46 -9.27
N PHE A 210 0.68 5.36 -8.29
CA PHE A 210 -0.22 5.53 -7.15
C PHE A 210 -1.64 5.98 -7.56
N ALA A 211 -1.83 6.52 -8.76
CA ALA A 211 -3.15 6.75 -9.32
C ALA A 211 -3.93 5.44 -9.55
N PHE A 212 -3.25 4.34 -9.89
CA PHE A 212 -3.85 3.01 -10.06
C PHE A 212 -4.21 2.34 -8.74
N VAL A 213 -3.64 2.80 -7.63
CA VAL A 213 -3.94 2.30 -6.29
C VAL A 213 -5.26 2.85 -5.77
N GLY A 214 -5.52 4.15 -5.94
CA GLY A 214 -6.67 4.82 -5.35
C GLY A 214 -7.63 5.35 -6.40
N PHE A 215 -7.23 6.43 -7.06
CA PHE A 215 -8.12 7.21 -7.93
C PHE A 215 -8.78 6.44 -9.08
N TYR A 216 -8.00 5.74 -9.93
CA TYR A 216 -8.59 5.14 -11.14
C TYR A 216 -9.62 4.05 -10.83
N PRO A 217 -9.34 3.07 -9.94
CA PRO A 217 -10.37 2.12 -9.53
C PRO A 217 -11.60 2.77 -8.88
N ALA A 218 -11.39 3.74 -7.99
CA ALA A 218 -12.49 4.42 -7.32
C ALA A 218 -13.36 5.18 -8.33
N SER A 219 -12.75 5.84 -9.32
CA SER A 219 -13.45 6.50 -10.42
C SER A 219 -14.33 5.54 -11.20
N TYR A 220 -13.87 4.31 -11.45
CA TYR A 220 -14.68 3.29 -12.12
C TYR A 220 -15.90 2.91 -11.30
N LEU A 221 -15.73 2.67 -9.99
CA LEU A 221 -16.81 2.29 -9.08
C LEU A 221 -17.81 3.43 -8.84
N LEU A 222 -17.40 4.68 -9.06
CA LEU A 222 -18.27 5.85 -9.06
C LEU A 222 -19.07 6.01 -10.37
N GLY A 223 -18.90 5.09 -11.33
CA GLY A 223 -19.58 5.14 -12.63
C GLY A 223 -19.00 6.15 -13.61
N ASN A 224 -17.84 6.75 -13.31
CA ASN A 224 -17.19 7.71 -14.21
C ASN A 224 -16.43 6.97 -15.32
N GLY A 225 -16.94 7.10 -16.55
CA GLY A 225 -16.43 6.39 -17.73
C GLY A 225 -15.09 6.88 -18.27
N ASP A 226 -14.70 8.13 -17.96
CA ASP A 226 -13.49 8.76 -18.53
C ASP A 226 -12.21 7.98 -18.21
N TRP A 227 -12.18 7.30 -17.06
CA TRP A 227 -11.01 6.60 -16.55
C TRP A 227 -11.13 5.08 -16.56
N LYS A 228 -12.18 4.54 -17.22
CA LYS A 228 -12.49 3.10 -17.21
C LYS A 228 -11.32 2.23 -17.71
N ILE A 229 -10.62 2.67 -18.76
CA ILE A 229 -9.47 1.94 -19.30
C ILE A 229 -8.33 1.88 -18.27
N TYR A 230 -8.05 3.00 -17.59
CA TYR A 230 -7.01 3.06 -16.56
C TYR A 230 -7.36 2.17 -15.36
N ALA A 231 -8.61 2.18 -14.90
CA ALA A 231 -9.06 1.29 -13.83
C ALA A 231 -8.82 -0.19 -14.18
N MET A 232 -9.18 -0.60 -15.40
CA MET A 232 -9.00 -1.98 -15.87
C MET A 232 -7.53 -2.38 -16.05
N LEU A 233 -6.63 -1.41 -16.23
CA LEU A 233 -5.19 -1.63 -16.27
C LEU A 233 -4.56 -1.81 -14.89
N THR A 234 -5.24 -1.46 -13.79
CA THR A 234 -4.74 -1.60 -12.41
C THR A 234 -4.11 -2.98 -12.10
N PRO A 235 -4.75 -4.14 -12.39
CA PRO A 235 -4.12 -5.44 -12.12
C PRO A 235 -2.87 -5.69 -12.98
N VAL A 236 -2.83 -5.19 -14.22
CA VAL A 236 -1.67 -5.34 -15.12
C VAL A 236 -0.50 -4.50 -14.62
N VAL A 237 -0.77 -3.24 -14.24
CA VAL A 237 0.23 -2.34 -13.67
C VAL A 237 0.73 -2.88 -12.32
N GLY A 238 -0.17 -3.41 -11.48
CA GLY A 238 0.18 -4.10 -10.25
C GLY A 238 1.11 -5.29 -10.46
N ALA A 239 0.78 -6.17 -11.41
CA ALA A 239 1.62 -7.31 -11.75
C ALA A 239 3.00 -6.88 -12.29
N ALA A 240 3.04 -5.85 -13.14
CA ALA A 240 4.28 -5.32 -13.69
C ALA A 240 5.20 -4.75 -12.60
N PHE A 241 4.68 -3.87 -11.74
CA PHE A 241 5.47 -3.25 -10.67
C PHE A 241 5.86 -4.26 -9.59
N PHE A 242 4.98 -5.20 -9.25
CA PHE A 242 5.32 -6.28 -8.33
C PHE A 242 6.44 -7.16 -8.89
N GLY A 243 6.36 -7.53 -10.18
CA GLY A 243 7.42 -8.25 -10.88
C GLY A 243 8.75 -7.49 -10.89
N LEU A 244 8.74 -6.18 -11.12
CA LEU A 244 9.93 -5.33 -11.02
C LEU A 244 10.50 -5.29 -9.60
N GLY A 245 9.65 -5.23 -8.58
CA GLY A 245 10.05 -5.31 -7.17
C GLY A 245 10.76 -6.64 -6.87
N LEU A 246 10.14 -7.76 -7.25
CA LEU A 246 10.73 -9.09 -7.07
C LEU A 246 12.07 -9.24 -7.81
N TYR A 247 12.14 -8.75 -9.05
CA TYR A 247 13.38 -8.75 -9.82
C TYR A 247 14.48 -7.95 -9.12
N SER A 248 14.16 -6.73 -8.67
CA SER A 248 15.09 -5.85 -7.97
C SER A 248 15.60 -6.48 -6.67
N TRP A 249 14.70 -7.14 -5.93
CA TRP A 249 15.05 -7.85 -4.70
C TRP A 249 16.02 -8.99 -4.95
N ASN A 250 15.69 -9.87 -5.89
CA ASN A 250 16.52 -11.05 -6.18
C ASN A 250 17.91 -10.63 -6.67
N ARG A 251 18.01 -9.60 -7.50
CA ARG A 251 19.29 -9.02 -7.90
C ARG A 251 20.02 -8.36 -6.74
N GLY A 252 19.31 -7.67 -5.85
CA GLY A 252 19.90 -7.05 -4.66
C GLY A 252 20.53 -8.08 -3.74
N ILE A 253 19.87 -9.22 -3.51
CA ILE A 253 20.38 -10.30 -2.66
C ILE A 253 21.69 -10.90 -3.22
N GLU A 254 21.82 -11.03 -4.54
CA GLU A 254 23.09 -11.48 -5.16
C GLU A 254 24.27 -10.52 -4.91
N ASN A 255 24.00 -9.25 -4.65
CA ASN A 255 25.01 -8.20 -4.46
C ASN A 255 25.23 -7.84 -2.99
N TYR A 256 24.45 -8.41 -2.07
CA TYR A 256 24.57 -8.15 -0.64
C TYR A 256 25.91 -8.67 -0.12
N LYS A 257 26.69 -7.77 0.50
CA LYS A 257 27.95 -8.07 1.17
C LYS A 257 27.63 -8.09 2.67
N GLY A 258 27.80 -9.24 3.33
CA GLY A 258 27.39 -9.43 4.72
C GLY A 258 27.98 -8.39 5.68
N ALA A 259 27.39 -8.23 6.87
CA ALA A 259 27.71 -7.18 7.84
C ALA A 259 29.13 -7.25 8.46
N GLY A 260 30.00 -8.13 7.97
CA GLY A 260 31.38 -8.33 8.43
C GLY A 260 32.45 -8.17 7.33
N SER A 261 32.10 -7.67 6.14
CA SER A 261 33.06 -7.41 5.04
C SER A 261 33.56 -5.97 4.99
#